data_AF-A0A529VNZ6-F1
#
_entry.id   AF-A0A529VNZ6-F1
#
_cell.length_a   1.000
_cell.length_b   1.000
_cell.length_c   1.000
_cell.angle_alpha   90.00
_cell.angle_beta   90.00
_cell.angle_gamma   90.00
#
_symmetry.space_group_name_H-M   'P 1'
#
loop_
_entity.id
_entity.type
_entity.pdbx_description
1 polymer ?
#
loop_
_entity_poly.entity_id
_entity_poly.type
_entity_poly.pdbx_seq_one_letter_code
_entity_poly.pdbx_strand_id
1 'polypeptide(L)' 'AVVVEPERSACVYASAEAGRPATIAHQEPTVMTMLECAEPSLVAWRVLARVGDAFMTVDEEDAVAVMKRL' A
#
# COMPACT_ATOMS: atom_id res chain seq x y z
N ALA A 1 4.64 13.73 0.49
CA ALA A 1 4.19 12.89 -0.64
C ALA A 1 3.02 12.01 -0.20
N VAL A 2 2.21 11.48 -1.13
CA VAL A 2 1.18 10.48 -0.82
C VAL A 2 1.72 9.08 -1.11
N VAL A 3 1.61 8.15 -0.16
CA VAL A 3 1.92 6.73 -0.36
C VAL A 3 0.66 6.01 -0.77
N VAL A 4 0.73 5.25 -1.86
CA VAL A 4 -0.43 4.57 -2.45
C VAL A 4 -0.13 3.07 -2.50
N GLU A 5 -1.06 2.26 -1.98
CA GLU A 5 -1.03 0.80 -2.05
C GLU A 5 -2.33 0.25 -2.65
N PRO A 6 -2.32 -0.95 -3.25
CA PRO A 6 -3.54 -1.68 -3.57
C PRO A 6 -4.30 -2.02 -2.30
N GLU A 7 -5.63 -1.89 -2.31
CA GLU A 7 -6.48 -2.23 -1.15
C GLU A 7 -6.24 -3.66 -0.63
N ARG A 8 -5.94 -4.58 -1.56
CA ARG A 8 -5.69 -6.00 -1.27
C ARG A 8 -4.35 -6.27 -0.58
N SER A 9 -3.39 -5.34 -0.62
CA SER A 9 -2.03 -5.51 -0.06
C SER A 9 -1.51 -4.24 0.65
N ALA A 10 -2.41 -3.51 1.32
CA ALA A 10 -2.14 -2.21 1.94
C ALA A 10 -1.39 -2.30 3.31
N CYS A 11 -0.21 -2.92 3.34
CA CYS A 11 0.54 -3.16 4.57
C CYS A 11 1.15 -1.88 5.18
N VAL A 12 1.57 -0.92 4.35
CA VAL A 12 2.06 0.39 4.80
C VAL A 12 0.91 1.26 5.30
N TYR A 13 -0.26 1.23 4.64
CA TYR A 13 -1.46 1.91 5.09
C TYR A 13 -1.88 1.41 6.49
N ALA A 14 -2.00 0.09 6.67
CA ALA A 14 -2.32 -0.51 7.96
C ALA A 14 -1.26 -0.17 9.05
N SER A 15 0.01 -0.09 8.64
CA SER A 15 1.10 0.31 9.55
C SER A 15 1.00 1.78 9.97
N ALA A 16 0.55 2.65 9.07
CA ALA A 16 0.28 4.06 9.37
C ALA A 16 -0.89 4.23 10.33
N GLU A 17 -1.98 3.49 10.16
CA GLU A 17 -3.09 3.48 11.11
C GLU A 17 -2.66 2.95 12.48
N ALA A 18 -1.84 1.91 12.52
CA ALA A 18 -1.36 1.31 13.76
C ALA A 18 -0.21 2.10 14.44
N GLY A 19 0.42 3.05 13.74
CA GLY A 19 1.61 3.77 14.19
C GLY A 19 2.88 2.92 14.33
N ARG A 20 2.88 1.70 13.78
CA ARG A 20 3.97 0.72 13.84
C ARG A 20 3.88 -0.25 12.67
N PRO A 21 4.97 -0.95 12.28
CA PRO A 21 4.88 -2.02 11.29
C PRO A 21 3.80 -3.02 11.65
N ALA A 22 2.90 -3.27 10.70
CA ALA A 22 1.78 -4.17 10.81
C ALA A 22 1.81 -5.17 9.66
N THR A 23 1.50 -6.43 9.98
CA THR A 23 1.28 -7.48 9.00
C THR A 23 -0.22 -7.58 8.74
N ILE A 24 -0.61 -7.56 7.48
CA ILE A 24 -1.98 -7.80 7.04
C ILE A 24 -2.18 -9.26 6.62
N ALA A 25 -3.41 -9.74 6.68
CA ALA A 25 -3.74 -11.06 6.15
C ALA A 25 -3.55 -11.07 4.63
N HIS A 26 -3.11 -12.20 4.09
CA HIS A 26 -3.04 -12.39 2.65
C HIS A 26 -4.47 -12.38 2.07
N GLN A 27 -4.69 -11.60 1.03
CA GLN A 27 -5.98 -11.46 0.37
C GLN A 27 -5.94 -12.10 -1.04
N GLU A 28 -6.93 -11.78 -1.86
CA GLU A 28 -6.87 -12.07 -3.30
C GLU A 28 -5.67 -11.36 -3.94
N PRO A 29 -5.08 -11.95 -5.01
CA PRO A 29 -3.98 -11.32 -5.71
C PRO A 29 -4.34 -9.94 -6.26
N THR A 30 -3.35 -9.06 -6.34
CA THR A 30 -3.47 -7.73 -6.97
C THR A 30 -2.79 -7.68 -8.34
N VAL A 31 -3.39 -6.95 -9.29
CA VAL A 31 -2.76 -6.60 -10.57
C VAL A 31 -1.54 -5.69 -10.38
N MET A 32 -1.43 -5.03 -9.23
CA MET A 32 -0.27 -4.25 -8.81
C MET A 32 0.78 -5.16 -8.15
N THR A 33 1.12 -6.30 -8.76
CA THR A 33 1.89 -7.41 -8.16
C THR A 33 3.21 -7.00 -7.49
N MET A 34 3.85 -5.92 -7.97
CA MET A 34 5.09 -5.39 -7.35
C MET A 34 4.86 -4.75 -5.97
N LEU A 35 3.61 -4.61 -5.53
CA LEU A 35 3.18 -4.11 -4.23
C LEU A 35 2.52 -5.19 -3.36
N GLU A 36 2.57 -6.46 -3.76
CA GLU A 36 1.94 -7.58 -3.05
C GLU A 36 2.72 -8.00 -1.79
N CYS A 37 2.83 -7.09 -0.83
CA CYS A 37 3.51 -7.30 0.44
C CYS A 37 2.50 -7.42 1.58
N ALA A 38 2.67 -8.43 2.44
CA ALA A 38 1.85 -8.59 3.64
C ALA A 38 2.40 -7.80 4.85
N GLU A 39 3.70 -7.50 4.86
CA GLU A 39 4.37 -6.74 5.92
C GLU A 39 5.35 -5.74 5.27
N PRO A 40 5.41 -4.49 5.74
CA PRO A 40 6.32 -3.53 5.15
C PRO A 40 7.77 -3.82 5.52
N SER A 41 8.68 -3.50 4.61
CA SER A 41 10.11 -3.42 4.95
C SER A 41 10.34 -2.43 6.09
N LEU A 42 11.03 -2.86 7.15
CA LEU A 42 11.33 -2.00 8.31
C LEU A 42 12.14 -0.75 7.93
N VAL A 43 13.00 -0.85 6.90
CA VAL A 43 13.78 0.30 6.41
C VAL A 43 12.88 1.25 5.64
N ALA A 44 12.03 0.73 4.74
CA ALA A 44 11.10 1.55 3.98
C ALA A 44 10.10 2.25 4.90
N TRP A 45 9.53 1.53 5.87
CA TRP A 45 8.60 2.06 6.86
C TRP A 45 9.18 3.27 7.61
N ARG A 46 10.42 3.18 8.10
CA ARG A 46 11.08 4.29 8.81
C ARG A 46 11.19 5.57 7.98
N VAL A 47 11.32 5.44 6.66
CA VAL A 47 11.37 6.58 5.74
C VAL A 47 9.95 7.06 5.45
N LEU A 48 9.08 6.16 5.00
CA LEU A 48 7.70 6.47 4.58
C LEU A 48 6.87 7.09 5.70
N ALA A 49 7.01 6.60 6.94
CA ALA A 49 6.32 7.16 8.11
C ALA A 49 6.75 8.59 8.45
N ARG A 50 7.90 9.07 7.94
CA ARG A 50 8.40 10.44 8.18
C ARG A 50 8.15 11.38 7.01
N VAL A 51 8.09 10.87 5.78
CA VAL A 51 8.03 11.69 4.55
C VAL A 51 6.67 11.61 3.83
N GLY A 52 5.84 10.63 4.20
CA GLY A 52 4.46 10.52 3.75
C GLY A 52 3.59 11.54 4.47
N ASP A 53 2.93 12.42 3.71
CA ASP A 53 1.92 13.35 4.22
C ASP A 53 0.58 12.63 4.39
N ALA A 54 0.33 11.61 3.56
CA ALA A 54 -0.87 10.79 3.58
C ALA A 54 -0.60 9.38 3.04
N PHE A 55 -1.46 8.45 3.43
CA PHE A 55 -1.50 7.08 2.96
C PHE A 55 -2.90 6.81 2.40
N MET A 56 -2.98 6.17 1.25
CA MET A 56 -4.26 5.82 0.64
C MET A 56 -4.20 4.46 -0.04
N THR A 57 -5.37 3.86 -0.22
CA THR A 57 -5.56 2.64 -0.99
C THR A 57 -6.23 2.94 -2.33
N VAL A 58 -6.03 2.05 -3.30
CA VAL A 58 -6.72 2.05 -4.60
C VAL A 58 -7.25 0.65 -4.86
N ASP A 59 -8.49 0.55 -5.30
CA ASP A 59 -9.09 -0.72 -5.71
C ASP A 59 -8.60 -1.17 -7.10
N GLU A 60 -8.82 -2.44 -7.42
CA GLU A 60 -8.31 -3.05 -8.65
C GLU A 60 -8.96 -2.45 -9.90
N GLU A 61 -10.26 -2.19 -9.85
CA GLU A 61 -11.02 -1.65 -10.96
C GLU A 61 -10.53 -0.24 -11.34
N ASP A 62 -10.32 0.62 -10.36
CA ASP A 62 -9.82 1.98 -10.52
C ASP A 62 -8.38 1.98 -11.03
N ALA A 63 -7.51 1.11 -10.49
CA ALA A 63 -6.14 0.96 -10.97
C ALA A 63 -6.11 0.62 -12.47
N VAL A 64 -6.92 -0.36 -12.90
CA VAL A 64 -7.02 -0.75 -14.32
C VAL A 64 -7.66 0.36 -15.16
N ALA A 65 -8.72 1.00 -14.67
CA ALA A 65 -9.44 2.03 -15.40
C ALA A 65 -8.56 3.26 -15.69
N VAL A 66 -7.73 3.67 -14.74
CA VAL A 66 -6.79 4.78 -14.92
C VAL A 66 -5.65 4.39 -15.85
N MET A 67 -5.08 3.19 -15.72
CA MET A 67 -4.02 2.72 -16.60
C MET A 67 -4.43 2.69 -18.08
N LYS A 68 -5.69 2.38 -18.38
CA LYS A 68 -6.23 2.40 -19.76
C LYS A 68 -6.37 3.80 -20.37
N ARG A 69 -6.19 4.87 -19.58
CA ARG A 69 -6.27 6.27 -20.03
C ARG A 69 -4.88 6.89 -20.28
N LEU A 70 -3.81 6.13 -20.08
CA LEU A 70 -2.41 6.53 -20.33
C LEU A 70 -1.94 6.03 -21.70
#